data_AF-A0A818JCH0-F1
#
_entry.id   AF-A0A818JCH0-F1
#
_cell.length_a   1.000
_cell.length_b   1.000
_cell.length_c   1.000
_cell.angle_alpha   90.00
_cell.angle_beta   90.00
_cell.angle_gamma   90.00
#
_symmetry.space_group_name_H-M   'P 1'
#
loop_
_entity.id
_entity.type
_entity.pdbx_description
1 polymer ?
#
loop_
_entity_poly.entity_id
_entity_poly.type
_entity_poly.pdbx_seq_one_letter_code
_entity_poly.pdbx_strand_id
1 'polypeptide(L)'
;MTSSYLVTIPKADLKLKTVKDFITGIFIDNSGSTSSQLVSIGKNVLQAELSICEATQFNHVVLWNTTAKLCTNIQSARPDGGTSPTAIFQNESTKQAFNKSDVIVFVTDGEIDNGSVTQNIVSSIITDTDQIEQPIKYVAGLDISFVKTNDKAVASMVIFDYQTLNIVAKISVNCNMKIPYIPSYLAFREAPIFMKLIDIQKERCPHLTPQIILMDGNGVWHPRRAGIASHFGVLSGIPCFGVSKNVLYADGITREKIEELLTEKAPEENQYIEVIGNSGNLLGLAYNVTGFVKNAVYISVGHKITLTTALDIFKSVTKYRNCEPIRQADLLSREMVAKLA
;
A
#
# COMPACT_ATOMS: atom_id res chain seq x y z
N MET A 1 -18.51 -8.81 -8.17
CA MET A 1 -18.11 -9.02 -6.76
C MET A 1 -16.88 -8.19 -6.48
N THR A 2 -17.09 -6.91 -6.23
CA THR A 2 -16.09 -5.94 -5.83
C THR A 2 -15.74 -6.22 -4.36
N SER A 3 -14.53 -6.71 -4.12
CA SER A 3 -13.99 -6.87 -2.77
C SER A 3 -13.68 -5.47 -2.23
N SER A 4 -14.60 -4.94 -1.44
CA SER A 4 -14.41 -3.74 -0.61
C SER A 4 -13.43 -4.11 0.51
N TYR A 5 -12.22 -3.54 0.47
CA TYR A 5 -11.26 -3.69 1.56
C TYR A 5 -11.46 -2.53 2.54
N LEU A 6 -12.24 -2.76 3.59
CA LEU A 6 -12.16 -1.92 4.79
C LEU A 6 -10.88 -2.32 5.53
N VAL A 7 -9.88 -1.43 5.52
CA VAL A 7 -8.67 -1.62 6.31
C VAL A 7 -9.00 -1.38 7.77
N THR A 8 -8.99 -2.42 8.60
CA THR A 8 -9.00 -2.27 10.05
C THR A 8 -7.60 -1.88 10.50
N ILE A 9 -7.35 -0.58 10.67
CA ILE A 9 -6.06 -0.07 11.17
C ILE A 9 -6.01 -0.26 12.69
N PRO A 10 -5.00 -0.96 13.26
CA PRO A 10 -4.85 -1.08 14.70
C PRO A 10 -4.69 0.30 15.36
N LYS A 11 -5.43 0.52 16.46
CA LYS A 11 -5.48 1.78 17.22
C LYS A 11 -4.11 2.32 17.67
N ALA A 12 -3.06 1.49 17.66
CA ALA A 12 -1.73 1.80 18.17
C ALA A 12 -0.74 2.41 17.14
N ASP A 13 -1.00 2.29 15.82
CA ASP A 13 -0.03 2.66 14.78
C ASP A 13 -0.24 4.05 14.15
N LEU A 14 -1.23 4.82 14.63
CA LEU A 14 -1.46 6.21 14.22
C LEU A 14 -0.51 7.17 14.97
N LYS A 15 0.67 7.44 14.39
CA LYS A 15 1.54 8.58 14.81
C LYS A 15 1.42 9.75 13.83
N LEU A 16 0.23 10.34 13.74
CA LEU A 16 0.03 11.66 13.12
C LEU A 16 0.53 12.76 14.07
N LYS A 17 1.83 13.07 14.02
CA LYS A 17 2.32 14.39 14.44
C LYS A 17 1.98 15.35 13.29
N THR A 18 0.80 15.93 13.17
CA THR A 18 0.18 16.86 14.13
C THR A 18 -1.31 17.00 13.82
N VAL A 19 -2.14 16.01 14.16
CA VAL A 19 -3.55 16.26 14.51
C VAL A 19 -3.90 15.19 15.54
N LYS A 20 -3.64 15.51 16.81
CA LYS A 20 -4.05 14.66 17.92
C LYS A 20 -5.58 14.61 17.91
N ASP A 21 -6.14 13.40 17.94
CA ASP A 21 -7.53 13.08 18.29
C ASP A 21 -8.50 12.88 17.09
N PHE A 22 -8.47 11.70 16.43
CA PHE A 22 -9.61 11.22 15.63
C PHE A 22 -9.93 9.74 15.89
N ILE A 23 -11.22 9.42 15.96
CA ILE A 23 -11.78 8.06 16.05
C ILE A 23 -12.52 7.76 14.73
N THR A 24 -12.22 6.59 14.16
CA THR A 24 -12.64 6.06 12.86
C THR A 24 -14.16 5.80 12.74
N GLY A 25 -14.74 5.92 11.53
CA GLY A 25 -16.16 5.59 11.23
C GLY A 25 -16.42 5.12 9.78
N ILE A 26 -17.49 4.34 9.58
CA ILE A 26 -17.81 3.44 8.43
C ILE A 26 -18.78 4.06 7.40
N PHE A 27 -18.73 3.56 6.16
CA PHE A 27 -19.47 3.96 4.95
C PHE A 27 -20.88 3.35 4.84
N ILE A 28 -21.90 4.14 4.46
CA ILE A 28 -23.15 3.62 3.85
C ILE A 28 -23.63 4.59 2.76
N ASP A 29 -23.68 4.11 1.52
CA ASP A 29 -24.39 4.74 0.39
C ASP A 29 -25.88 4.35 0.42
N ASN A 30 -26.78 5.32 0.22
CA ASN A 30 -28.19 5.03 0.02
C ASN A 30 -28.87 5.94 -1.01
N SER A 31 -28.12 6.47 -1.99
CA SER A 31 -28.71 7.36 -3.01
C SER A 31 -28.33 6.96 -4.45
N GLY A 32 -29.15 6.06 -5.01
CA GLY A 32 -29.94 6.47 -6.17
C GLY A 32 -29.31 6.47 -7.57
N SER A 33 -28.43 5.52 -7.90
CA SER A 33 -28.25 5.03 -9.30
C SER A 33 -27.58 3.65 -9.34
N THR A 34 -26.72 3.37 -8.35
CA THR A 34 -26.05 2.07 -8.12
C THR A 34 -26.95 1.02 -7.45
N SER A 35 -28.18 1.37 -7.08
CA SER A 35 -29.12 0.44 -6.45
C SER A 35 -29.58 -0.64 -7.42
N SER A 36 -29.65 -0.40 -8.73
CA SER A 36 -30.18 -1.42 -9.66
C SER A 36 -29.23 -2.60 -9.89
N GLN A 37 -27.90 -2.40 -9.84
CA GLN A 37 -26.91 -3.47 -10.08
C GLN A 37 -26.41 -4.16 -8.81
N LEU A 38 -26.38 -3.47 -7.67
CA LEU A 38 -26.01 -4.08 -6.38
C LEU A 38 -27.17 -4.75 -5.66
N VAL A 39 -28.45 -4.45 -5.99
CA VAL A 39 -29.62 -5.06 -5.32
C VAL A 39 -29.73 -6.58 -5.51
N SER A 40 -29.10 -7.19 -6.52
CA SER A 40 -29.10 -8.65 -6.66
C SER A 40 -28.02 -9.36 -5.82
N ILE A 41 -26.94 -8.67 -5.45
CA ILE A 41 -25.78 -9.27 -4.76
C ILE A 41 -25.63 -8.76 -3.31
N GLY A 42 -26.05 -7.53 -3.03
CA GLY A 42 -25.82 -6.82 -1.75
C GLY A 42 -26.86 -7.05 -0.66
N LYS A 43 -28.02 -7.66 -0.95
CA LYS A 43 -29.05 -7.91 0.08
C LYS A 43 -28.64 -8.92 1.15
N ASN A 44 -27.74 -9.87 0.83
CA ASN A 44 -27.28 -10.88 1.80
C ASN A 44 -26.13 -10.39 2.69
N VAL A 45 -25.36 -9.38 2.26
CA VAL A 45 -24.21 -8.86 3.04
C VAL A 45 -24.71 -7.94 4.16
N LEU A 46 -25.71 -7.10 3.86
CA LEU A 46 -26.26 -6.14 4.83
C LEU A 46 -27.00 -6.78 6.01
N GLN A 47 -27.59 -7.96 5.85
CA GLN A 47 -28.34 -8.60 6.94
C GLN A 47 -27.44 -9.24 8.01
N ALA A 48 -26.18 -9.57 7.68
CA ALA A 48 -25.22 -10.15 8.61
C ALA A 48 -24.35 -9.12 9.35
N GLU A 49 -24.18 -7.91 8.81
CA GLU A 49 -23.30 -6.87 9.40
C GLU A 49 -24.06 -5.77 10.16
N LEU A 50 -25.38 -5.68 10.02
CA LEU A 50 -26.22 -4.76 10.82
C LEU A 50 -26.37 -5.17 12.29
N SER A 51 -25.81 -6.32 12.70
CA SER A 51 -25.73 -6.71 14.12
C SER A 51 -24.61 -6.00 14.89
N ILE A 52 -23.76 -5.20 14.22
CA ILE A 52 -22.61 -4.51 14.84
C ILE A 52 -22.90 -3.02 15.11
N CYS A 53 -24.02 -2.47 14.61
CA CYS A 53 -24.39 -1.07 14.84
C CYS A 53 -25.69 -0.91 15.65
N GLU A 54 -25.74 -1.50 16.85
CA GLU A 54 -26.55 -0.95 17.95
C GLU A 54 -25.77 0.17 18.67
N ALA A 55 -25.15 1.08 17.91
CA ALA A 55 -24.55 2.31 18.42
C ALA A 55 -25.46 3.49 18.06
N THR A 56 -26.64 3.51 18.68
CA THR A 56 -27.71 4.51 18.49
C THR A 56 -27.45 5.83 19.22
N GLN A 57 -26.24 6.39 19.17
CA GLN A 57 -25.97 7.74 19.73
C GLN A 57 -24.65 8.35 19.22
N PHE A 58 -24.72 9.05 18.09
CA PHE A 58 -23.70 10.05 17.71
C PHE A 58 -24.28 11.44 17.93
N ASN A 59 -23.53 12.35 18.58
CA ASN A 59 -24.05 13.68 18.94
C ASN A 59 -24.06 14.69 17.78
N HIS A 60 -23.19 14.53 16.77
CA HIS A 60 -23.09 15.43 15.62
C HIS A 60 -22.72 14.65 14.34
N VAL A 61 -23.40 14.93 13.23
CA VAL A 61 -23.14 14.30 11.91
C VAL A 61 -23.12 15.39 10.85
N VAL A 62 -21.93 15.80 10.41
CA VAL A 62 -21.83 16.81 9.35
C VAL A 62 -21.89 16.15 7.99
N LEU A 63 -22.77 16.66 7.13
CA LEU A 63 -22.88 16.22 5.74
C LEU A 63 -22.33 17.34 4.88
N TRP A 64 -21.41 16.99 4.00
CA TRP A 64 -20.88 17.97 3.07
C TRP A 64 -21.82 18.14 1.87
N ASN A 65 -22.35 19.35 1.72
CA ASN A 65 -22.85 19.85 0.43
C ASN A 65 -22.07 21.14 0.08
N THR A 66 -22.29 21.68 -1.11
CA THR A 66 -21.65 22.92 -1.60
C THR A 66 -21.85 24.16 -0.70
N THR A 67 -22.68 24.06 0.34
CA THR A 67 -23.00 25.15 1.29
C THR A 67 -22.50 24.90 2.72
N ALA A 68 -21.88 23.75 3.02
CA ALA A 68 -21.32 23.37 4.34
C ALA A 68 -22.30 23.54 5.51
N LYS A 69 -23.43 22.82 5.50
CA LYS A 69 -24.47 22.90 6.53
C LYS A 69 -24.29 21.81 7.61
N LEU A 70 -24.22 22.21 8.88
CA LEU A 70 -24.15 21.30 10.02
C LEU A 70 -25.45 20.50 10.16
N CYS A 71 -25.37 19.17 10.27
CA CYS A 71 -26.51 18.32 10.59
C CYS A 71 -26.32 17.64 11.95
N THR A 72 -27.42 17.48 12.67
CA THR A 72 -27.45 16.85 14.00
C THR A 72 -28.02 15.44 13.95
N ASN A 73 -28.55 15.01 12.80
CA ASN A 73 -29.16 13.70 12.61
C ASN A 73 -28.93 13.18 11.18
N ILE A 74 -28.35 11.98 11.05
CA ILE A 74 -28.07 11.33 9.76
C ILE A 74 -29.34 10.98 8.96
N GLN A 75 -30.47 10.76 9.60
CA GLN A 75 -31.75 10.52 8.92
C GLN A 75 -32.34 11.79 8.29
N SER A 76 -31.90 12.97 8.74
CA SER A 76 -32.27 14.26 8.16
C SER A 76 -31.36 14.70 7.01
N ALA A 77 -30.33 13.89 6.72
CA ALA A 77 -29.43 14.07 5.61
C ALA A 77 -30.15 14.01 4.26
N ARG A 78 -30.04 15.05 3.44
CA ARG A 78 -30.43 14.98 2.03
C ARG A 78 -29.27 15.46 1.16
N PRO A 79 -28.83 14.69 0.15
CA PRO A 79 -27.86 15.17 -0.82
C PRO A 79 -28.52 16.25 -1.67
N ASP A 80 -27.95 17.47 -1.68
CA ASP A 80 -28.45 18.58 -2.52
C ASP A 80 -27.78 18.62 -3.91
N GLY A 81 -26.93 17.63 -4.24
CA GLY A 81 -26.25 17.51 -5.54
C GLY A 81 -25.11 18.52 -5.75
N GLY A 82 -23.96 18.05 -6.24
CA GLY A 82 -22.82 18.87 -6.64
C GLY A 82 -21.55 18.04 -6.88
N THR A 83 -21.17 17.87 -8.15
CA THR A 83 -20.09 17.02 -8.68
C THR A 83 -18.65 17.49 -8.41
N SER A 84 -18.31 18.03 -7.24
CA SER A 84 -16.91 18.42 -6.97
C SER A 84 -16.48 18.26 -5.51
N PRO A 85 -15.52 17.37 -5.19
CA PRO A 85 -14.84 17.40 -3.91
C PRO A 85 -13.73 18.44 -3.94
N THR A 86 -13.92 19.59 -3.28
CA THR A 86 -12.84 20.57 -3.04
C THR A 86 -12.62 20.76 -1.55
N ALA A 87 -11.44 20.31 -1.09
CA ALA A 87 -10.76 20.61 0.18
C ALA A 87 -11.39 20.11 1.51
N ILE A 88 -10.52 19.58 2.38
CA ILE A 88 -10.89 18.98 3.66
C ILE A 88 -11.24 20.02 4.75
N PHE A 89 -10.79 21.29 4.66
CA PHE A 89 -11.33 22.41 5.48
C PHE A 89 -11.04 23.75 4.81
N GLN A 90 -12.01 24.31 4.08
CA GLN A 90 -11.78 25.49 3.23
C GLN A 90 -11.92 26.84 3.97
N ASN A 91 -12.38 26.88 5.24
CA ASN A 91 -12.42 28.13 6.02
C ASN A 91 -12.40 27.92 7.55
N GLU A 92 -12.01 28.98 8.28
CA GLU A 92 -11.92 29.02 9.75
C GLU A 92 -13.27 28.79 10.45
N SER A 93 -14.40 29.17 9.85
CA SER A 93 -15.73 28.90 10.40
C SER A 93 -16.03 27.40 10.51
N THR A 94 -15.62 26.61 9.51
CA THR A 94 -15.77 25.15 9.51
C THR A 94 -14.89 24.52 10.59
N LYS A 95 -13.67 25.01 10.74
CA LYS A 95 -12.70 24.56 11.76
C LYS A 95 -13.15 24.87 13.19
N GLN A 96 -13.89 25.97 13.40
CA GLN A 96 -14.47 26.36 14.69
C GLN A 96 -15.74 25.58 15.06
N ALA A 97 -16.38 24.90 14.09
CA ALA A 97 -17.60 24.14 14.31
C ALA A 97 -17.38 22.70 14.84
N PHE A 98 -16.13 22.22 14.85
CA PHE A 98 -15.77 20.88 15.34
C PHE A 98 -14.95 20.96 16.63
N ASN A 99 -15.32 20.18 17.63
CA ASN A 99 -14.52 19.95 18.83
C ASN A 99 -13.51 18.81 18.60
N LYS A 100 -12.46 18.75 19.44
CA LYS A 100 -11.40 17.72 19.38
C LYS A 100 -11.89 16.27 19.48
N SER A 101 -13.12 16.05 19.94
CA SER A 101 -13.73 14.73 20.16
C SER A 101 -14.70 14.30 19.07
N ASP A 102 -14.91 15.12 18.03
CA ASP A 102 -15.99 14.91 17.07
C ASP A 102 -15.58 13.95 15.94
N VAL A 103 -16.54 13.13 15.51
CA VAL A 103 -16.38 12.19 14.39
C VAL A 103 -16.78 12.90 13.10
N ILE A 104 -15.88 12.93 12.11
CA ILE A 104 -16.14 13.54 10.80
C ILE A 104 -16.58 12.44 9.82
N VAL A 105 -17.71 12.68 9.16
CA VAL A 105 -18.27 11.81 8.12
C VAL A 105 -18.10 12.50 6.77
N PHE A 106 -17.56 11.79 5.78
CA PHE A 106 -17.46 12.29 4.41
C PHE A 106 -18.55 11.64 3.54
N VAL A 107 -19.33 12.48 2.86
CA VAL A 107 -20.36 12.07 1.89
C VAL A 107 -20.03 12.73 0.56
N THR A 108 -19.98 11.95 -0.51
CA THR A 108 -19.67 12.46 -1.86
C THR A 108 -20.59 11.80 -2.87
N ASP A 109 -21.02 12.56 -3.87
CA ASP A 109 -21.91 12.16 -4.96
C ASP A 109 -21.16 11.85 -6.28
N GLY A 110 -19.83 11.89 -6.27
CA GLY A 110 -18.99 11.59 -7.42
C GLY A 110 -18.51 10.14 -7.40
N GLU A 111 -18.37 9.53 -8.58
CA GLU A 111 -17.51 8.35 -8.75
C GLU A 111 -16.08 8.73 -8.34
N ILE A 112 -15.76 8.51 -7.06
CA ILE A 112 -14.39 8.43 -6.62
C ILE A 112 -13.90 7.08 -7.11
N ASP A 113 -12.91 7.09 -8.00
CA ASP A 113 -12.09 5.90 -8.22
C ASP A 113 -11.45 5.56 -6.86
N ASN A 114 -12.08 4.63 -6.12
CA ASN A 114 -11.86 4.31 -4.70
C ASN A 114 -10.37 4.04 -4.38
N GLY A 115 -9.58 3.68 -5.39
CA GLY A 115 -8.15 3.46 -5.23
C GLY A 115 -7.38 4.73 -4.86
N SER A 116 -7.75 5.90 -5.39
CA SER A 116 -7.03 7.16 -5.15
C SER A 116 -7.13 7.63 -3.69
N VAL A 117 -8.32 7.56 -3.10
CA VAL A 117 -8.54 7.90 -1.68
C VAL A 117 -7.81 6.94 -0.75
N THR A 118 -7.90 5.64 -1.03
CA THR A 118 -7.18 4.62 -0.24
C THR A 118 -5.67 4.88 -0.26
N GLN A 119 -5.09 5.23 -1.42
CA GLN A 119 -3.67 5.55 -1.54
C GLN A 119 -3.26 6.80 -0.75
N ASN A 120 -4.10 7.83 -0.71
CA ASN A 120 -3.83 9.03 0.09
C ASN A 120 -3.84 8.72 1.60
N ILE A 121 -4.74 7.84 2.06
CA ILE A 121 -4.76 7.37 3.46
C ILE A 121 -3.51 6.55 3.77
N VAL A 122 -3.14 5.61 2.91
CA VAL A 122 -1.89 4.84 3.08
C VAL A 122 -0.70 5.79 3.20
N SER A 123 -0.60 6.77 2.30
CA SER A 123 0.48 7.75 2.27
C SER A 123 0.67 8.50 3.60
N SER A 124 -0.42 8.85 4.29
CA SER A 124 -0.35 9.58 5.57
C SER A 124 0.05 8.71 6.77
N ILE A 125 0.02 7.38 6.63
CA ILE A 125 0.37 6.41 7.69
C ILE A 125 1.82 5.94 7.56
N ILE A 126 2.43 6.08 6.38
CA ILE A 126 3.81 5.65 6.14
C ILE A 126 4.75 6.34 7.12
N THR A 127 5.62 5.55 7.74
CA THR A 127 6.73 6.04 8.54
C THR A 127 8.04 5.60 7.90
N ASP A 128 9.03 6.49 7.94
CA ASP A 128 10.39 6.34 7.43
C ASP A 128 11.41 6.18 8.56
N THR A 129 10.94 5.71 9.73
CA THR A 129 11.74 5.44 10.93
C THR A 129 11.89 3.94 11.12
N ASP A 130 13.05 3.48 11.58
CA ASP A 130 13.27 2.06 11.87
C ASP A 130 12.43 1.60 13.06
N GLN A 131 11.41 0.79 12.77
CA GLN A 131 10.57 0.09 13.75
C GLN A 131 10.71 -1.42 13.53
N ILE A 132 11.96 -1.88 13.55
CA ILE A 132 12.36 -3.26 13.28
C ILE A 132 12.85 -3.87 14.58
N GLU A 133 12.28 -5.03 14.95
CA GLU A 133 12.74 -5.77 16.11
C GLU A 133 14.19 -6.23 15.93
N GLN A 134 15.03 -6.12 16.96
CA GLN A 134 16.43 -6.49 16.91
C GLN A 134 16.72 -7.74 17.77
N PRO A 135 17.66 -8.61 17.35
CA PRO A 135 18.42 -8.56 16.09
C PRO A 135 17.57 -8.98 14.88
N ILE A 136 17.93 -8.50 13.68
CA ILE A 136 17.32 -8.99 12.42
C ILE A 136 17.71 -10.46 12.22
N LYS A 137 16.72 -11.34 12.26
CA LYS A 137 16.84 -12.78 12.04
C LYS A 137 16.29 -13.19 10.67
N TYR A 138 15.15 -12.64 10.26
CA TYR A 138 14.48 -13.08 9.04
C TYR A 138 14.07 -11.93 8.13
N VAL A 139 14.35 -12.09 6.84
CA VAL A 139 13.88 -11.21 5.77
C VAL A 139 13.16 -12.03 4.71
N ALA A 140 12.17 -11.47 4.04
CA ALA A 140 11.43 -12.19 3.00
C ALA A 140 11.26 -11.39 1.71
N GLY A 141 11.11 -12.12 0.61
CA GLY A 141 10.67 -11.60 -0.68
C GLY A 141 9.34 -12.20 -1.09
N LEU A 142 8.58 -11.43 -1.87
CA LEU A 142 7.26 -11.81 -2.38
C LEU A 142 7.21 -11.59 -3.88
N ASP A 143 6.51 -12.49 -4.59
CA ASP A 143 6.27 -12.35 -6.03
C ASP A 143 4.98 -13.09 -6.45
N ILE A 144 4.40 -12.69 -7.59
CA ILE A 144 3.25 -13.35 -8.23
C ILE A 144 3.57 -13.66 -9.70
N SER A 145 3.49 -14.93 -10.07
CA SER A 145 3.58 -15.38 -11.47
C SER A 145 2.24 -15.82 -12.01
N PHE A 146 2.04 -15.65 -13.31
CA PHE A 146 0.76 -15.89 -14.01
C PHE A 146 0.87 -17.06 -14.98
N VAL A 147 -0.20 -17.84 -15.09
CA VAL A 147 -0.38 -18.78 -16.21
C VAL A 147 -0.68 -17.95 -17.47
N LYS A 148 0.03 -18.20 -18.57
CA LYS A 148 -0.06 -17.38 -19.78
C LYS A 148 -1.44 -17.38 -20.46
N THR A 149 -2.28 -18.38 -20.18
CA THR A 149 -3.50 -18.66 -20.93
C THR A 149 -4.79 -18.31 -20.18
N ASN A 150 -4.72 -17.93 -18.90
CA ASN A 150 -5.90 -17.61 -18.09
C ASN A 150 -5.53 -16.73 -16.87
N ASP A 151 -6.52 -16.42 -16.03
CA ASP A 151 -6.35 -15.56 -14.85
C ASP A 151 -5.73 -16.28 -13.64
N LYS A 152 -5.30 -17.54 -13.78
CA LYS A 152 -4.64 -18.26 -12.67
C LYS A 152 -3.24 -17.72 -12.46
N ALA A 153 -2.88 -17.57 -11.20
CA ALA A 153 -1.55 -17.15 -10.78
C ALA A 153 -1.12 -17.93 -9.54
N VAL A 154 0.17 -17.88 -9.24
CA VAL A 154 0.71 -18.35 -7.97
C VAL A 154 1.49 -17.21 -7.34
N ALA A 155 1.11 -16.86 -6.13
CA ALA A 155 1.90 -15.97 -5.29
C ALA A 155 2.83 -16.80 -4.40
N SER A 156 4.05 -16.33 -4.22
CA SER A 156 5.07 -17.00 -3.41
C SER A 156 5.79 -16.05 -2.47
N MET A 157 6.12 -16.57 -1.28
CA MET A 157 6.97 -15.95 -0.27
C MET A 157 8.19 -16.84 -0.04
N VAL A 158 9.37 -16.24 0.01
CA VAL A 158 10.61 -16.92 0.40
C VAL A 158 11.23 -16.17 1.56
N ILE A 159 11.49 -16.90 2.65
CA ILE A 159 12.05 -16.37 3.89
C ILE A 159 13.50 -16.81 3.99
N PHE A 160 14.37 -15.85 4.27
CA PHE A 160 15.80 -16.03 4.45
C PHE A 160 16.17 -15.80 5.91
N ASP A 161 17.07 -16.64 6.43
CA ASP A 161 17.84 -16.29 7.62
C ASP A 161 18.84 -15.19 7.23
N TYR A 162 18.78 -14.05 7.91
CA TYR A 162 19.54 -12.86 7.56
C TYR A 162 21.04 -13.00 7.84
N GLN A 163 21.43 -13.84 8.80
CA GLN A 163 22.85 -14.04 9.14
C GLN A 163 23.54 -14.97 8.15
N THR A 164 22.87 -16.05 7.78
CA THR A 164 23.43 -17.11 6.90
C THR A 164 23.07 -16.94 5.43
N LEU A 165 22.07 -16.09 5.13
CA LEU A 165 21.47 -15.90 3.81
C LEU A 165 20.95 -17.19 3.18
N ASN A 166 20.59 -18.17 4.01
CA ASN A 166 19.98 -19.42 3.59
C ASN A 166 18.46 -19.28 3.58
N ILE A 167 17.82 -19.93 2.61
CA ILE A 167 16.35 -20.03 2.58
C ILE A 167 15.91 -20.95 3.71
N VAL A 168 15.05 -20.44 4.60
CA VAL A 168 14.49 -21.20 5.74
C VAL A 168 13.02 -21.56 5.55
N ALA A 169 12.29 -20.84 4.69
CA ALA A 169 10.91 -21.19 4.36
C ALA A 169 10.54 -20.79 2.92
N LYS A 170 9.65 -21.59 2.33
CA LYS A 170 9.02 -21.34 1.02
C LYS A 170 7.52 -21.57 1.16
N ILE A 171 6.72 -20.59 0.76
CA ILE A 171 5.27 -20.63 0.89
C ILE A 171 4.68 -20.16 -0.43
N SER A 172 3.72 -20.91 -0.98
CA SER A 172 3.03 -20.53 -2.20
C SER A 172 1.52 -20.73 -2.06
N VAL A 173 0.75 -19.89 -2.73
CA VAL A 173 -0.71 -19.99 -2.79
C VAL A 173 -1.20 -19.78 -4.21
N ASN A 174 -2.09 -20.66 -4.65
CA ASN A 174 -2.78 -20.49 -5.93
C ASN A 174 -3.81 -19.36 -5.79
N CYS A 175 -3.83 -18.44 -6.74
CA CYS A 175 -4.76 -17.32 -6.75
C CYS A 175 -5.34 -17.10 -8.15
N ASN A 176 -6.42 -16.33 -8.21
CA ASN A 176 -7.05 -15.93 -9.45
C ASN A 176 -7.12 -14.40 -9.51
N MET A 177 -6.57 -13.83 -10.57
CA MET A 177 -6.27 -12.41 -10.70
C MET A 177 -7.39 -11.70 -11.44
N LYS A 178 -8.42 -11.30 -10.69
CA LYS A 178 -9.63 -10.66 -11.25
C LYS A 178 -9.45 -9.18 -11.58
N ILE A 179 -8.47 -8.52 -10.98
CA ILE A 179 -8.22 -7.09 -11.14
C ILE A 179 -7.16 -6.90 -12.25
N PRO A 180 -7.43 -6.11 -13.30
CA PRO A 180 -6.46 -5.84 -14.36
C PRO A 180 -5.27 -5.04 -13.83
N TYR A 181 -4.13 -5.14 -14.52
CA TYR A 181 -2.98 -4.29 -14.23
C TYR A 181 -3.24 -2.86 -14.69
N ILE A 182 -3.35 -1.94 -13.74
CA ILE A 182 -3.44 -0.50 -13.98
C ILE A 182 -2.18 0.14 -13.38
N PRO A 183 -1.34 0.86 -14.17
CA PRO A 183 -0.17 1.55 -13.66
C PRO A 183 -0.53 2.45 -12.47
N SER A 184 0.31 2.46 -11.43
CA SER A 184 0.06 3.16 -10.15
C SER A 184 -1.04 2.58 -9.27
N TYR A 185 -1.63 1.42 -9.59
CA TYR A 185 -2.65 0.74 -8.78
C TYR A 185 -2.32 -0.75 -8.53
N LEU A 186 -1.06 -1.15 -8.72
CA LEU A 186 -0.58 -2.53 -8.51
C LEU A 186 -0.94 -3.09 -7.12
N ALA A 187 -0.91 -2.23 -6.10
CA ALA A 187 -1.20 -2.61 -4.73
C ALA A 187 -2.58 -3.27 -4.54
N PHE A 188 -3.62 -2.74 -5.19
CA PHE A 188 -4.98 -3.30 -5.09
C PHE A 188 -5.09 -4.69 -5.68
N ARG A 189 -4.23 -4.97 -6.65
CA ARG A 189 -4.18 -6.24 -7.36
C ARG A 189 -3.44 -7.31 -6.56
N GLU A 190 -2.33 -6.96 -5.90
CA GLU A 190 -1.40 -7.94 -5.34
C GLU A 190 -1.36 -7.99 -3.81
N ALA A 191 -1.53 -6.85 -3.12
CA ALA A 191 -1.44 -6.80 -1.65
C ALA A 191 -2.42 -7.74 -0.94
N PRO A 192 -3.69 -7.91 -1.37
CA PRO A 192 -4.60 -8.87 -0.75
C PRO A 192 -4.12 -10.32 -0.83
N ILE A 193 -3.36 -10.66 -1.87
CA ILE A 193 -2.83 -12.01 -2.07
C ILE A 193 -1.58 -12.20 -1.21
N PHE A 194 -0.74 -11.17 -1.11
CA PHE A 194 0.39 -11.19 -0.19
C PHE A 194 -0.04 -11.27 1.27
N MET A 195 -1.15 -10.63 1.67
CA MET A 195 -1.71 -10.79 3.03
C MET A 195 -2.09 -12.25 3.31
N LYS A 196 -2.64 -12.98 2.33
CA LYS A 196 -2.90 -14.42 2.49
C LYS A 196 -1.63 -15.23 2.71
N LEU A 197 -0.51 -14.87 2.06
CA LEU A 197 0.77 -15.53 2.32
C LEU A 197 1.26 -15.27 3.75
N ILE A 198 1.02 -14.08 4.30
CA ILE A 198 1.33 -13.76 5.71
C ILE A 198 0.49 -14.62 6.65
N ASP A 199 -0.80 -14.75 6.40
CA ASP A 199 -1.68 -15.59 7.23
C ASP A 199 -1.23 -17.06 7.21
N ILE A 200 -0.91 -17.59 6.03
CA ILE A 200 -0.37 -18.95 5.88
C ILE A 200 0.99 -19.10 6.58
N GLN A 201 1.86 -18.09 6.51
CA GLN A 201 3.15 -18.11 7.20
C GLN A 201 2.97 -18.18 8.72
N LYS A 202 2.08 -17.34 9.28
CA LYS A 202 1.78 -17.33 10.71
C LYS A 202 1.19 -18.66 11.17
N GLU A 203 0.37 -19.30 10.34
CA GLU A 203 -0.21 -20.61 10.64
C GLU A 203 0.83 -21.74 10.57
N ARG A 204 1.62 -21.81 9.49
CA ARG A 204 2.49 -22.96 9.21
C ARG A 204 3.85 -22.89 9.87
N CYS A 205 4.43 -21.70 10.00
CA CYS A 205 5.76 -21.50 10.55
C CYS A 205 5.86 -20.17 11.34
N PRO A 206 5.10 -20.02 12.45
CA PRO A 206 5.10 -18.78 13.24
C PRO A 206 6.48 -18.38 13.78
N HIS A 207 7.37 -19.36 14.00
CA HIS A 207 8.74 -19.14 14.46
C HIS A 207 9.68 -18.58 13.39
N LEU A 208 9.25 -18.54 12.11
CA LEU A 208 9.99 -17.99 10.97
C LEU A 208 9.32 -16.71 10.45
N THR A 209 8.88 -15.83 11.35
CA THR A 209 8.21 -14.57 10.97
C THR A 209 9.23 -13.56 10.45
N PRO A 210 9.09 -13.04 9.21
CA PRO A 210 10.01 -12.06 8.66
C PRO A 210 9.85 -10.71 9.37
N GLN A 211 10.97 -10.10 9.73
CA GLN A 211 11.02 -8.75 10.32
C GLN A 211 11.03 -7.65 9.27
N ILE A 212 11.51 -7.96 8.05
CA ILE A 212 11.49 -7.06 6.90
C ILE A 212 11.02 -7.82 5.66
N ILE A 213 10.22 -7.16 4.83
CA ILE A 213 9.81 -7.67 3.51
C ILE A 213 10.31 -6.75 2.39
N LEU A 214 10.99 -7.35 1.42
CA LEU A 214 11.44 -6.72 0.19
C LEU A 214 10.42 -7.01 -0.91
N MET A 215 9.96 -6.00 -1.64
CA MET A 215 8.93 -6.16 -2.66
C MET A 215 9.40 -5.69 -4.04
N ASP A 216 9.09 -6.47 -5.10
CA ASP A 216 9.33 -6.04 -6.49
C ASP A 216 8.33 -4.94 -6.85
N GLY A 217 8.77 -3.69 -6.77
CA GLY A 217 7.93 -2.52 -6.96
C GLY A 217 8.33 -1.35 -6.06
N ASN A 218 7.53 -0.30 -6.10
CA ASN A 218 7.85 0.94 -5.40
C ASN A 218 7.16 1.02 -4.01
N GLY A 219 7.78 1.78 -3.11
CA GLY A 219 7.16 2.30 -1.89
C GLY A 219 6.73 3.76 -2.08
N VAL A 220 7.39 4.68 -1.38
CA VAL A 220 7.12 6.13 -1.48
C VAL A 220 7.50 6.75 -2.82
N TRP A 221 8.33 6.08 -3.63
CA TRP A 221 8.60 6.48 -5.02
C TRP A 221 7.41 6.15 -5.93
N HIS A 222 6.32 6.89 -5.75
CA HIS A 222 5.04 6.67 -6.40
C HIS A 222 4.30 8.00 -6.55
N PRO A 223 3.45 8.23 -7.58
CA PRO A 223 2.70 9.47 -7.76
C PRO A 223 1.95 9.94 -6.50
N ARG A 224 1.49 8.97 -5.71
CA ARG A 224 0.74 9.18 -4.45
C ARG A 224 1.51 8.76 -3.21
N ARG A 225 2.82 8.51 -3.33
CA ARG A 225 3.70 7.97 -2.26
C ARG A 225 3.20 6.67 -1.61
N ALA A 226 2.35 5.92 -2.30
CA ALA A 226 1.68 4.72 -1.81
C ALA A 226 1.78 3.55 -2.81
N GLY A 227 3.02 3.21 -3.19
CA GLY A 227 3.29 2.02 -4.01
C GLY A 227 3.01 0.71 -3.25
N ILE A 228 3.22 -0.42 -3.92
CA ILE A 228 2.95 -1.76 -3.36
C ILE A 228 3.66 -2.00 -2.04
N ALA A 229 4.94 -1.61 -1.90
CA ALA A 229 5.70 -1.83 -0.67
C ALA A 229 5.14 -1.04 0.51
N SER A 230 4.70 0.20 0.26
CA SER A 230 4.08 1.04 1.27
C SER A 230 2.68 0.56 1.65
N HIS A 231 1.86 0.26 0.65
CA HIS A 231 0.50 -0.20 0.86
C HIS A 231 0.49 -1.52 1.64
N PHE A 232 1.27 -2.51 1.21
CA PHE A 232 1.39 -3.77 1.90
C PHE A 232 2.01 -3.61 3.30
N GLY A 233 3.03 -2.77 3.47
CA GLY A 233 3.62 -2.47 4.78
C GLY A 233 2.61 -1.90 5.77
N VAL A 234 1.76 -0.97 5.34
CA VAL A 234 0.68 -0.41 6.18
C VAL A 234 -0.38 -1.47 6.53
N LEU A 235 -0.77 -2.32 5.57
CA LEU A 235 -1.77 -3.37 5.82
C LEU A 235 -1.25 -4.47 6.76
N SER A 236 0.00 -4.89 6.58
CA SER A 236 0.60 -5.98 7.34
C SER A 236 1.15 -5.53 8.69
N GLY A 237 1.47 -4.24 8.82
CA GLY A 237 2.21 -3.69 9.95
C GLY A 237 3.70 -4.05 9.97
N ILE A 238 4.20 -4.74 8.95
CA ILE A 238 5.57 -5.24 8.84
C ILE A 238 6.46 -4.19 8.14
N PRO A 239 7.69 -3.95 8.61
CA PRO A 239 8.67 -3.14 7.90
C PRO A 239 8.88 -3.60 6.45
N CYS A 240 8.72 -2.69 5.49
CA CYS A 240 8.79 -3.01 4.06
C CYS A 240 9.59 -1.96 3.30
N PHE A 241 10.28 -2.39 2.24
CA PHE A 241 10.81 -1.47 1.23
C PHE A 241 10.68 -2.04 -0.19
N GLY A 242 10.57 -1.12 -1.14
CA GLY A 242 10.40 -1.44 -2.55
C GLY A 242 11.74 -1.47 -3.27
N VAL A 243 11.92 -2.47 -4.14
CA VAL A 243 13.02 -2.58 -5.10
C VAL A 243 12.41 -2.70 -6.50
N SER A 244 12.51 -1.65 -7.31
CA SER A 244 11.99 -1.65 -8.67
C SER A 244 13.10 -1.72 -9.71
N LYS A 245 12.84 -2.41 -10.82
CA LYS A 245 13.70 -2.40 -12.03
C LYS A 245 13.40 -1.23 -12.99
N ASN A 246 12.23 -0.60 -12.82
CA ASN A 246 11.71 0.40 -13.73
C ASN A 246 11.38 1.69 -12.98
N VAL A 247 11.66 2.83 -13.60
CA VAL A 247 11.25 4.13 -13.07
C VAL A 247 9.75 4.30 -13.28
N LEU A 248 9.03 4.53 -12.19
CA LEU A 248 7.66 5.03 -12.24
C LEU A 248 7.69 6.54 -12.13
N TYR A 249 6.91 7.22 -12.98
CA TYR A 249 6.77 8.67 -12.88
C TYR A 249 6.28 9.06 -11.48
N ALA A 250 7.01 9.93 -10.79
CA ALA A 250 6.59 10.49 -9.52
C ALA A 250 7.30 11.83 -9.30
N ASP A 251 6.56 12.84 -8.85
CA ASP A 251 7.11 14.16 -8.48
C ASP A 251 8.08 14.76 -9.52
N GLY A 252 7.69 14.70 -10.80
CA GLY A 252 8.49 15.23 -11.91
C GLY A 252 9.74 14.42 -12.28
N ILE A 253 9.93 13.25 -11.68
CA ILE A 253 10.98 12.30 -12.05
C ILE A 253 10.44 11.35 -13.12
N THR A 254 10.96 11.47 -14.33
CA THR A 254 10.70 10.55 -15.45
C THR A 254 11.85 9.56 -15.61
N ARG A 255 11.67 8.57 -16.50
CA ARG A 255 12.74 7.63 -16.84
C ARG A 255 13.92 8.35 -17.49
N GLU A 256 13.66 9.27 -18.41
CA GLU A 256 14.66 10.02 -19.16
C GLU A 256 15.52 10.85 -18.19
N LYS A 257 14.88 11.54 -17.24
CA LYS A 257 15.59 12.32 -16.21
C LYS A 257 16.49 11.45 -15.33
N ILE A 258 16.08 10.22 -15.02
CA ILE A 258 16.92 9.28 -14.29
C ILE A 258 18.09 8.78 -15.15
N GLU A 259 17.85 8.48 -16.43
CA GLU A 259 18.92 8.06 -17.36
C GLU A 259 19.97 9.17 -17.54
N GLU A 260 19.54 10.43 -17.64
CA GLU A 260 20.42 11.61 -17.64
C GLU A 260 21.24 11.70 -16.35
N LEU A 261 20.59 11.64 -15.18
CA LEU A 261 21.27 11.70 -13.87
C LEU A 261 22.28 10.57 -13.68
N LEU A 262 21.95 9.34 -14.09
CA LEU A 262 22.84 8.20 -14.02
C LEU A 262 24.03 8.34 -14.97
N THR A 263 23.83 8.97 -16.13
CA THR A 263 24.90 9.25 -17.10
C THR A 263 25.85 10.35 -16.60
N GLU A 264 25.29 11.41 -16.02
CA GLU A 264 26.07 12.55 -15.48
C GLU A 264 26.88 12.14 -14.24
N LYS A 265 26.24 11.45 -13.28
CA LYS A 265 26.86 11.05 -12.02
C LYS A 265 27.74 9.81 -12.15
N ALA A 266 27.45 8.94 -13.12
CA ALA A 266 28.15 7.70 -13.42
C ALA A 266 28.53 6.88 -12.16
N PRO A 267 27.57 6.51 -11.29
CA PRO A 267 27.88 5.77 -10.08
C PRO A 267 28.56 4.45 -10.43
N GLU A 268 29.68 4.15 -9.76
CA GLU A 268 30.38 2.88 -9.92
C GLU A 268 29.54 1.70 -9.39
N GLU A 269 30.02 0.48 -9.58
CA GLU A 269 29.40 -0.69 -8.98
C GLU A 269 29.27 -0.52 -7.46
N ASN A 270 28.10 -0.85 -6.91
CA ASN A 270 27.73 -0.69 -5.51
C ASN A 270 27.60 0.75 -4.99
N GLN A 271 27.61 1.73 -5.90
CA GLN A 271 27.26 3.11 -5.58
C GLN A 271 25.82 3.44 -5.97
N TYR A 272 25.33 4.55 -5.43
CA TYR A 272 23.98 5.03 -5.68
C TYR A 272 23.95 6.55 -5.81
N ILE A 273 22.86 7.03 -6.40
CA ILE A 273 22.47 8.43 -6.37
C ILE A 273 21.15 8.57 -5.61
N GLU A 274 21.04 9.63 -4.81
CA GLU A 274 19.77 10.03 -4.22
C GLU A 274 18.89 10.66 -5.29
N VAL A 275 17.61 10.30 -5.28
CA VAL A 275 16.63 10.82 -6.24
C VAL A 275 15.66 11.73 -5.51
N ILE A 276 15.81 13.02 -5.75
CA ILE A 276 15.00 14.09 -5.17
C ILE A 276 14.01 14.58 -6.23
N GLY A 277 12.72 14.53 -5.92
CA GLY A 277 11.67 15.02 -6.80
C GLY A 277 11.58 16.54 -6.86
N ASN A 278 10.77 17.07 -7.77
CA ASN A 278 10.62 18.52 -7.99
C ASN A 278 10.10 19.27 -6.75
N SER A 279 9.37 18.59 -5.87
CA SER A 279 8.91 19.15 -4.59
C SER A 279 10.02 19.24 -3.52
N GLY A 280 11.22 18.75 -3.80
CA GLY A 280 12.33 18.65 -2.82
C GLY A 280 12.28 17.39 -1.96
N ASN A 281 11.29 16.52 -2.17
CA ASN A 281 11.16 15.27 -1.43
C ASN A 281 12.14 14.21 -1.95
N LEU A 282 12.82 13.52 -1.02
CA LEU A 282 13.57 12.31 -1.33
C LEU A 282 12.60 11.17 -1.69
N LEU A 283 12.71 10.65 -2.91
CA LEU A 283 11.89 9.53 -3.39
C LEU A 283 12.54 8.18 -3.10
N GLY A 284 13.87 8.12 -3.15
CA GLY A 284 14.63 6.89 -2.99
C GLY A 284 16.02 6.98 -3.57
N LEU A 285 16.61 5.83 -3.89
CA LEU A 285 17.95 5.70 -4.43
C LEU A 285 17.89 5.03 -5.81
N ALA A 286 18.70 5.49 -6.75
CA ALA A 286 19.06 4.69 -7.93
C ALA A 286 20.42 4.04 -7.69
N TYR A 287 20.44 2.72 -7.54
CA TYR A 287 21.59 1.93 -7.12
C TYR A 287 22.16 1.12 -8.29
N ASN A 288 23.47 1.23 -8.55
CA ASN A 288 24.15 0.47 -9.60
C ASN A 288 24.65 -0.88 -9.05
N VAL A 289 23.88 -1.94 -9.31
CA VAL A 289 24.22 -3.30 -8.82
C VAL A 289 25.34 -3.96 -9.62
N THR A 290 25.39 -3.76 -10.95
CA THR A 290 26.19 -4.59 -11.85
C THR A 290 27.34 -3.84 -12.54
N GLY A 291 27.67 -2.64 -12.07
CA GLY A 291 28.63 -1.74 -12.73
C GLY A 291 28.13 -1.10 -14.04
N PHE A 292 26.93 -1.46 -14.49
CA PHE A 292 26.30 -0.89 -15.70
C PHE A 292 25.13 -0.01 -15.29
N VAL A 293 25.25 1.30 -15.45
CA VAL A 293 24.23 2.29 -15.05
C VAL A 293 22.82 2.00 -15.59
N LYS A 294 22.72 1.43 -16.81
CA LYS A 294 21.44 0.99 -17.42
C LYS A 294 20.70 -0.10 -16.65
N ASN A 295 21.41 -0.83 -15.80
CA ASN A 295 20.88 -1.93 -14.99
C ASN A 295 20.59 -1.49 -13.55
N ALA A 296 20.61 -0.18 -13.27
CA ALA A 296 20.27 0.34 -11.96
C ALA A 296 18.92 -0.20 -11.46
N VAL A 297 18.82 -0.31 -10.14
CA VAL A 297 17.58 -0.61 -9.43
C VAL A 297 17.20 0.57 -8.55
N TYR A 298 15.91 0.72 -8.30
CA TYR A 298 15.35 1.85 -7.59
C TYR A 298 14.82 1.40 -6.25
N ILE A 299 15.45 1.87 -5.17
CA ILE A 299 15.14 1.49 -3.79
C ILE A 299 14.34 2.61 -3.16
N SER A 300 13.20 2.31 -2.57
CA SER A 300 12.36 3.30 -1.89
C SER A 300 11.76 2.76 -0.60
N VAL A 301 11.63 3.62 0.41
CA VAL A 301 10.98 3.28 1.69
C VAL A 301 9.57 2.79 1.43
N GLY A 302 9.18 1.67 2.04
CA GLY A 302 7.80 1.19 2.06
C GLY A 302 7.09 1.69 3.31
N HIS A 303 7.43 1.13 4.47
CA HIS A 303 6.85 1.45 5.78
C HIS A 303 7.79 0.98 6.92
N LYS A 304 7.86 1.72 8.04
CA LYS A 304 8.56 1.34 9.29
C LYS A 304 10.06 1.04 9.12
N ILE A 305 10.70 1.65 8.13
CA ILE A 305 12.12 1.50 7.83
C ILE A 305 12.70 2.80 7.26
N THR A 306 13.92 3.16 7.65
CA THR A 306 14.66 4.26 7.04
C THR A 306 15.25 3.84 5.70
N LEU A 307 15.52 4.81 4.82
CA LEU A 307 16.14 4.51 3.53
C LEU A 307 17.56 3.93 3.70
N THR A 308 18.31 4.39 4.71
CA THR A 308 19.64 3.87 5.06
C THR A 308 19.58 2.39 5.44
N THR A 309 18.70 2.03 6.38
CA THR A 309 18.55 0.63 6.80
C THR A 309 18.04 -0.26 5.67
N ALA A 310 17.13 0.24 4.83
CA ALA A 310 16.69 -0.45 3.62
C ALA A 310 17.85 -0.74 2.65
N LEU A 311 18.75 0.23 2.46
CA LEU A 311 19.94 0.07 1.62
C LEU A 311 20.91 -0.96 2.19
N ASP A 312 21.17 -0.94 3.50
CA ASP A 312 22.10 -1.87 4.14
C ASP A 312 21.60 -3.32 4.06
N ILE A 313 20.31 -3.53 4.29
CA ILE A 313 19.66 -4.83 4.10
C ILE A 313 19.72 -5.24 2.64
N PHE A 314 19.39 -4.33 1.72
CA PHE A 314 19.44 -4.59 0.28
C PHE A 314 20.83 -5.07 -0.15
N LYS A 315 21.89 -4.35 0.24
CA LYS A 315 23.28 -4.72 -0.07
C LYS A 315 23.62 -6.12 0.46
N SER A 316 23.20 -6.42 1.68
CA SER A 316 23.49 -7.69 2.35
C SER A 316 22.83 -8.89 1.67
N VAL A 317 21.71 -8.70 0.99
CA VAL A 317 20.93 -9.78 0.34
C VAL A 317 21.03 -9.78 -1.19
N THR A 318 21.85 -8.92 -1.79
CA THR A 318 21.92 -8.74 -3.25
C THR A 318 23.21 -9.32 -3.81
N LYS A 319 23.05 -10.32 -4.69
CA LYS A 319 24.15 -10.91 -5.48
C LYS A 319 24.06 -10.61 -6.98
N TYR A 320 22.85 -10.34 -7.46
CA TYR A 320 22.53 -10.04 -8.85
C TYR A 320 21.62 -8.81 -8.91
N ARG A 321 21.32 -8.31 -10.12
CA ARG A 321 20.42 -7.17 -10.32
C ARG A 321 19.10 -7.29 -9.52
N ASN A 322 18.48 -8.47 -9.50
CA ASN A 322 17.36 -8.75 -8.61
C ASN A 322 17.90 -9.34 -7.31
N CYS A 323 17.59 -8.72 -6.17
CA CYS A 323 18.04 -9.20 -4.87
C CYS A 323 17.49 -10.60 -4.57
N GLU A 324 18.23 -11.38 -3.77
CA GLU A 324 17.96 -12.81 -3.59
C GLU A 324 16.54 -13.12 -3.08
N PRO A 325 15.97 -12.41 -2.09
CA PRO A 325 14.62 -12.71 -1.62
C PRO A 325 13.56 -12.58 -2.71
N ILE A 326 13.59 -11.48 -3.47
CA ILE A 326 12.65 -11.23 -4.58
C ILE A 326 12.90 -12.25 -5.70
N ARG A 327 14.17 -12.48 -6.06
CA ARG A 327 14.55 -13.41 -7.12
C ARG A 327 14.10 -14.84 -6.82
N GLN A 328 14.24 -15.30 -5.58
CA GLN A 328 13.80 -16.64 -5.19
C GLN A 328 12.28 -16.76 -5.14
N ALA A 329 11.57 -15.69 -4.75
CA ALA A 329 10.11 -15.65 -4.83
C ALA A 329 9.62 -15.75 -6.28
N ASP A 330 10.24 -15.03 -7.23
CA ASP A 330 9.96 -15.11 -8.66
C ASP A 330 10.26 -16.51 -9.24
N LEU A 331 11.39 -17.11 -8.89
CA LEU A 331 11.69 -18.49 -9.33
C LEU A 331 10.68 -19.50 -8.79
N LEU A 332 10.32 -19.40 -7.51
CA LEU A 332 9.34 -20.29 -6.89
C LEU A 332 7.95 -20.11 -7.50
N SER A 333 7.50 -18.87 -7.70
CA SER A 333 6.19 -18.59 -8.28
C SER A 333 6.10 -19.15 -9.71
N ARG A 334 7.15 -19.00 -10.53
CA ARG A 334 7.23 -19.58 -11.88
C ARG A 334 7.24 -21.10 -11.88
N GLU A 335 8.01 -21.73 -10.98
CA GLU A 335 8.05 -23.19 -10.83
C GLU A 335 6.66 -23.74 -10.50
N MET A 336 5.95 -23.08 -9.59
CA MET A 336 4.61 -23.50 -9.17
C MET A 336 3.55 -23.27 -10.27
N VAL A 337 3.65 -22.18 -11.02
CA VAL A 337 2.82 -21.96 -12.23
C VAL A 337 3.01 -23.08 -13.26
N ALA A 338 4.25 -23.52 -13.48
CA ALA A 338 4.53 -24.60 -14.43
C ALA A 338 3.88 -25.93 -14.03
N LYS A 339 3.58 -26.15 -12.73
CA LYS A 339 2.85 -27.32 -12.22
C LYS A 339 1.32 -27.19 -12.35
N LEU A 340 0.80 -25.99 -12.66
CA LEU A 340 -0.64 -25.72 -12.86
C LEU A 340 -1.07 -25.72 -14.33
N ALA A 341 -0.11 -25.68 -15.25
CA ALA A 341 -0.31 -25.67 -16.70
C ALA A 341 -0.52 -27.08 -17.25
#